data_AF-A0A2S7JT16-F1
#
_entry.id   AF-A0A2S7JT16-F1
#
_cell.length_a   1.000
_cell.length_b   1.000
_cell.length_c   1.000
_cell.angle_alpha   90.00
_cell.angle_beta   90.00
_cell.angle_gamma   90.00
#
_symmetry.space_group_name_H-M   'P 1'
#
loop_
_entity.id
_entity.type
_entity.pdbx_description
1 polymer ?
#
loop_
_entity_poly.entity_id
_entity_poly.type
_entity_poly.pdbx_seq_one_letter_code
_entity_poly.pdbx_strand_id
1 'polypeptide(L)'
;MLLNGKNSENFAGSLLTAILLTVLVWFITLKMLYTDPKIKEQNEKLEQQRIARSQFVKDSKTYVDESFLGIYIGGSGNELKENTKVLLGCSANSLYIGNLSELENIIIPHKEITLFEISGEGTVTTNAGIVGGGFGVEGFIKGAVVAEIVNKATAKTSTNTFMRLMTGNSEMYFHISEREPAQLQILFSKIFVLLNASKNIGVTSSDKAKSIGDELIKLHSLFKDGVLTEAEFEQAKKNLIS
;
A
#
# COMPACT_ATOMS: atom_id res chain seq x y z
N MET A 1 15.10 55.56 63.29
CA MET A 1 13.77 54.99 63.60
C MET A 1 12.78 55.60 62.61
N LEU A 2 12.21 54.74 61.75
CA LEU A 2 10.96 54.89 60.99
C LEU A 2 10.81 56.03 59.96
N LEU A 3 11.25 55.77 58.72
CA LEU A 3 10.65 56.35 57.51
C LEU A 3 9.41 55.52 57.15
N ASN A 4 8.23 56.09 57.40
CA ASN A 4 6.94 55.40 57.42
C ASN A 4 6.15 55.62 56.10
N GLY A 5 6.03 54.58 55.29
CA GLY A 5 4.74 54.03 54.83
C GLY A 5 3.74 54.91 54.05
N LYS A 6 4.11 55.54 52.92
CA LYS A 6 3.11 56.17 52.03
C LYS A 6 3.17 55.84 50.53
N ASN A 7 4.18 55.07 50.07
CA ASN A 7 4.37 54.78 48.64
C ASN A 7 3.99 53.35 48.21
N SER A 8 3.62 52.44 49.12
CA SER A 8 3.30 51.05 48.77
C SER A 8 1.88 50.86 48.22
N GLU A 9 0.92 51.73 48.56
CA GLU A 9 -0.48 51.59 48.11
C GLU A 9 -0.66 51.97 46.63
N ASN A 10 0.08 52.97 46.13
CA ASN A 10 0.02 53.37 44.73
C ASN A 10 0.70 52.36 43.79
N PHE A 11 1.74 51.67 44.27
CA PHE A 11 2.47 50.68 43.48
C PHE A 11 1.66 49.39 43.31
N ALA A 12 0.97 48.94 44.37
CA ALA A 12 0.09 47.78 44.31
C ALA A 12 -1.10 48.00 43.35
N GLY A 13 -1.73 49.18 43.38
CA GLY A 13 -2.81 49.53 42.45
C GLY A 13 -2.35 49.60 40.99
N SER A 14 -1.15 50.12 40.73
CA SER A 14 -0.54 50.18 39.40
C SER A 14 -0.17 48.79 38.85
N LEU A 15 0.29 47.87 39.69
CA LEU A 15 0.65 46.52 39.27
C LEU A 15 -0.60 45.70 38.91
N LEU A 16 -1.64 45.81 39.74
CA LEU A 16 -2.89 45.06 39.58
C LEU A 16 -3.64 45.51 38.30
N THR A 17 -3.62 46.81 38.00
CA THR A 17 -4.17 47.36 36.75
C THR A 17 -3.37 46.93 35.52
N ALA A 18 -2.04 46.87 35.60
CA ALA A 18 -1.20 46.36 34.51
C ALA A 18 -1.42 44.86 34.22
N ILE A 19 -1.62 44.05 35.27
CA ILE A 19 -1.96 42.62 35.12
C ILE A 19 -3.35 42.45 34.50
N LEU A 20 -4.34 43.23 34.96
CA LEU A 20 -5.69 43.18 34.38
C LEU A 20 -5.70 43.56 32.89
N LEU A 21 -4.95 44.59 32.51
CA LEU A 21 -4.82 45.01 31.11
C LEU A 21 -4.13 43.95 30.25
N THR A 22 -3.06 43.32 30.73
CA THR A 22 -2.37 42.26 29.97
C THR A 22 -3.25 41.03 29.80
N VAL A 23 -3.98 40.62 30.83
CA VAL A 23 -4.96 39.52 30.74
C VAL A 23 -6.10 39.87 29.77
N LEU A 24 -6.61 41.10 29.80
CA LEU A 24 -7.67 41.55 28.89
C LEU A 24 -7.21 41.56 27.43
N VAL A 25 -6.03 42.11 27.16
CA VAL A 25 -5.43 42.15 25.81
C VAL A 25 -5.16 40.73 25.31
N TRP A 26 -4.65 39.84 26.17
CA TRP A 26 -4.46 38.42 25.84
C TRP A 26 -5.80 37.73 25.53
N PHE A 27 -6.85 38.00 26.29
CA PHE A 27 -8.18 37.43 26.06
C PHE A 27 -8.81 37.94 24.76
N ILE A 28 -8.65 39.22 24.44
CA ILE A 28 -9.12 39.84 23.20
C ILE A 28 -8.36 39.28 21.99
N THR A 29 -7.03 39.18 22.07
CA THR A 29 -6.21 38.61 20.98
C THR A 29 -6.50 37.13 20.78
N LEU A 30 -6.66 36.35 21.85
CA LEU A 30 -7.07 34.94 21.77
C LEU A 30 -8.45 34.79 21.12
N LYS A 31 -9.40 35.64 21.50
CA LYS A 31 -10.74 35.65 20.89
C LYS A 31 -10.70 36.06 19.42
N MET A 32 -9.89 37.06 19.04
CA MET A 32 -9.72 37.45 17.63
C MET A 32 -9.07 36.34 16.79
N LEU A 33 -8.04 35.65 17.32
CA LEU A 33 -7.43 34.48 16.69
C LEU A 33 -8.44 33.33 16.51
N TYR A 34 -9.36 33.13 17.47
CA TYR A 34 -10.39 32.09 17.40
C TYR A 34 -11.60 32.47 16.54
N THR A 35 -11.80 33.76 16.26
CA THR A 35 -12.94 34.28 15.49
C THR A 35 -12.51 34.75 14.10
N ASP A 36 -11.35 34.32 13.60
CA ASP A 36 -10.98 34.57 12.20
C ASP A 36 -11.95 33.78 11.31
N PRO A 37 -12.81 34.44 10.52
CA PRO A 37 -13.77 33.76 9.66
C PRO A 37 -13.10 32.81 8.67
N LYS A 38 -11.82 33.06 8.29
CA LYS A 38 -11.07 32.18 7.39
C LYS A 38 -10.70 30.86 8.06
N ILE A 39 -10.31 30.89 9.34
CA ILE A 39 -9.98 29.67 10.11
C ILE A 39 -11.25 28.85 10.35
N LYS A 40 -12.37 29.51 10.66
CA LYS A 40 -13.67 28.85 10.83
C LYS A 40 -14.12 28.15 9.54
N GLU A 41 -14.07 28.85 8.41
CA GLU A 41 -14.43 28.28 7.10
C GLU A 41 -13.51 27.11 6.71
N GLN A 42 -12.21 27.21 6.99
CA GLN A 42 -11.25 26.15 6.73
C GLN A 42 -11.52 24.90 7.58
N ASN A 43 -11.86 25.08 8.86
CA ASN A 43 -12.19 23.97 9.75
C ASN A 43 -13.51 23.29 9.36
N GLU A 44 -14.52 24.07 8.97
CA GLU A 44 -15.79 23.54 8.47
C GLU A 44 -15.60 22.73 7.18
N LYS A 45 -14.80 23.23 6.23
CA LYS A 45 -14.42 22.49 5.02
C LYS A 45 -13.67 21.20 5.33
N LEU A 46 -12.71 21.24 6.27
CA LEU A 46 -11.96 20.07 6.69
C LEU A 46 -12.86 19.02 7.34
N GLU A 47 -13.80 19.44 8.19
CA GLU A 47 -14.73 18.54 8.86
C GLU A 47 -15.73 17.93 7.88
N GLN A 48 -16.25 18.71 6.94
CA GLN A 48 -17.08 18.19 5.85
C GLN A 48 -16.32 17.15 5.03
N GLN A 49 -15.06 17.41 4.68
CA GLN A 49 -14.22 16.45 3.97
C GLN A 49 -13.97 15.17 4.80
N ARG A 50 -13.79 15.30 6.11
CA ARG A 50 -13.62 14.16 7.03
C ARG A 50 -14.87 13.29 7.08
N ILE A 51 -16.05 13.91 7.16
CA ILE A 51 -17.34 13.21 7.17
C ILE A 51 -17.55 12.49 5.83
N ALA A 52 -17.32 13.18 4.71
CA ALA A 52 -17.48 12.61 3.37
C ALA A 52 -16.55 11.39 3.17
N ARG A 53 -15.28 11.51 3.56
CA ARG A 53 -14.34 10.37 3.55
C ARG A 53 -14.78 9.23 4.45
N SER A 54 -15.24 9.53 5.67
CA SER A 54 -15.71 8.49 6.58
C SER A 54 -16.93 7.76 6.02
N GLN A 55 -17.81 8.46 5.31
CA GLN A 55 -18.96 7.84 4.67
C GLN A 55 -18.53 6.97 3.49
N PHE A 56 -17.65 7.48 2.63
CA PHE A 56 -17.09 6.74 1.51
C PHE A 56 -16.42 5.41 1.93
N VAL A 57 -15.64 5.43 3.01
CA VAL A 57 -15.03 4.22 3.60
C VAL A 57 -16.09 3.25 4.14
N LYS A 58 -17.24 3.73 4.61
CA LYS A 58 -18.33 2.83 5.03
C LYS A 58 -19.01 2.21 3.81
N ASP A 59 -19.23 3.00 2.77
CA ASP A 59 -19.88 2.57 1.53
C ASP A 59 -19.02 1.56 0.75
N SER A 60 -17.69 1.58 0.94
CA SER A 60 -16.80 0.57 0.34
C SER A 60 -17.14 -0.86 0.78
N LYS A 61 -17.74 -1.04 1.96
CA LYS A 61 -18.18 -2.35 2.46
C LYS A 61 -19.30 -2.98 1.63
N THR A 62 -19.98 -2.20 0.80
CA THR A 62 -20.95 -2.74 -0.17
C THR A 62 -20.25 -3.49 -1.31
N TYR A 63 -18.97 -3.23 -1.55
CA TYR A 63 -18.19 -3.84 -2.64
C TYR A 63 -17.26 -4.95 -2.16
N VAL A 64 -16.66 -4.78 -0.97
CA VAL A 64 -15.64 -5.69 -0.45
C VAL A 64 -15.81 -5.91 1.05
N ASP A 65 -15.61 -7.16 1.49
CA ASP A 65 -15.67 -7.53 2.90
C ASP A 65 -14.46 -7.00 3.69
N GLU A 66 -13.29 -6.99 3.05
CA GLU A 66 -12.03 -6.50 3.60
C GLU A 66 -11.40 -5.48 2.65
N SER A 67 -10.98 -4.35 3.21
CA SER A 67 -10.18 -3.33 2.51
C SER A 67 -9.08 -2.80 3.42
N PHE A 68 -8.02 -2.30 2.81
CA PHE A 68 -6.85 -1.74 3.49
C PHE A 68 -6.29 -0.56 2.69
N LEU A 69 -5.44 0.26 3.30
CA LEU A 69 -4.91 1.44 2.63
C LEU A 69 -3.68 1.09 1.77
N GLY A 70 -3.63 1.73 0.60
CA GLY A 70 -2.46 1.79 -0.25
C GLY A 70 -2.22 3.21 -0.74
N ILE A 71 -1.06 3.42 -1.33
CA ILE A 71 -0.69 4.66 -2.02
C ILE A 71 -0.49 4.30 -3.49
N TYR A 72 -1.22 4.96 -4.38
CA TYR A 72 -0.95 4.88 -5.80
C TYR A 72 0.36 5.61 -6.11
N ILE A 73 1.36 4.90 -6.63
CA ILE A 73 2.72 5.45 -6.86
C ILE A 73 3.01 5.72 -8.33
N GLY A 74 2.11 5.34 -9.25
CA GLY A 74 2.25 5.64 -10.68
C GLY A 74 1.73 4.52 -11.58
N GLY A 75 1.91 4.72 -12.88
CA GLY A 75 1.40 3.84 -13.93
C GLY A 75 0.78 4.63 -15.09
N SER A 76 0.02 3.96 -15.94
CA SER A 76 -0.56 4.58 -17.14
C SER A 76 -1.99 4.08 -17.42
N GLY A 77 -2.71 4.80 -18.29
CA GLY A 77 -4.04 4.40 -18.75
C GLY A 77 -5.15 4.48 -17.70
N ASN A 78 -4.98 5.32 -16.68
CA ASN A 78 -5.96 5.56 -15.63
C ASN A 78 -5.91 7.03 -15.17
N GLU A 79 -6.90 7.45 -14.39
CA GLU A 79 -7.06 8.84 -13.95
C GLU A 79 -6.51 9.11 -12.53
N LEU A 80 -5.91 8.10 -11.88
CA LEU A 80 -5.35 8.28 -10.54
C LEU A 80 -4.12 9.18 -10.59
N LYS A 81 -4.06 10.13 -9.66
CA LYS A 81 -2.89 10.99 -9.46
C LYS A 81 -1.88 10.30 -8.55
N GLU A 82 -0.60 10.37 -8.90
CA GLU A 82 0.49 9.86 -8.05
C GLU A 82 0.40 10.38 -6.61
N ASN A 83 0.83 9.55 -5.67
CA ASN A 83 0.77 9.78 -4.21
C ASN A 83 -0.65 9.88 -3.63
N THR A 84 -1.68 9.47 -4.39
CA THR A 84 -3.05 9.42 -3.89
C THR A 84 -3.23 8.22 -2.96
N LYS A 85 -3.86 8.45 -1.80
CA LYS A 85 -4.29 7.38 -0.90
C LYS A 85 -5.51 6.68 -1.47
N VAL A 86 -5.44 5.37 -1.54
CA VAL A 86 -6.51 4.52 -2.07
C VAL A 86 -6.89 3.45 -1.05
N LEU A 87 -8.15 3.07 -1.04
CA LEU A 87 -8.61 1.82 -0.43
C LEU A 87 -8.48 0.71 -1.45
N LEU A 88 -7.78 -0.36 -1.09
CA LEU A 88 -7.65 -1.56 -1.90
C LEU A 88 -8.46 -2.68 -1.26
N GLY A 89 -9.16 -3.47 -2.06
CA GLY A 89 -9.92 -4.61 -1.58
C GLY A 89 -10.21 -5.61 -2.70
N CYS A 90 -10.60 -6.82 -2.31
CA CYS A 90 -10.93 -7.89 -3.24
C CYS A 90 -12.37 -8.36 -2.99
N SER A 91 -13.17 -8.47 -4.05
CA SER A 91 -14.50 -9.08 -4.00
C SER A 91 -14.44 -10.51 -4.55
N ALA A 92 -15.60 -11.15 -4.74
CA ALA A 92 -15.65 -12.44 -5.41
C ALA A 92 -15.09 -12.39 -6.85
N ASN A 93 -15.37 -11.31 -7.59
CA ASN A 93 -15.18 -11.23 -9.04
C ASN A 93 -14.40 -9.99 -9.51
N SER A 94 -14.03 -9.08 -8.60
CA SER A 94 -13.38 -7.82 -8.94
C SER A 94 -12.40 -7.36 -7.89
N LEU A 95 -11.37 -6.65 -8.34
CA LEU A 95 -10.55 -5.79 -7.51
C LEU A 95 -11.27 -4.45 -7.31
N TYR A 96 -11.26 -3.94 -6.08
CA TYR A 96 -11.79 -2.65 -5.69
C TYR A 96 -10.65 -1.68 -5.40
N ILE A 97 -10.74 -0.48 -5.96
CA ILE A 97 -9.84 0.65 -5.68
C ILE A 97 -10.70 1.89 -5.41
N GLY A 98 -10.75 2.34 -4.16
CA GLY A 98 -11.47 3.56 -3.76
C GLY A 98 -10.52 4.74 -3.61
N ASN A 99 -10.66 5.78 -4.44
CA ASN A 99 -9.87 7.00 -4.37
C ASN A 99 -10.37 7.90 -3.23
N LEU A 100 -9.56 8.08 -2.17
CA LEU A 100 -9.95 8.86 -0.99
C LEU A 100 -9.86 10.38 -1.17
N SER A 101 -9.25 10.84 -2.26
CA SER A 101 -9.15 12.26 -2.59
C SER A 101 -10.37 12.72 -3.38
N GLU A 102 -10.77 11.95 -4.38
CA GLU A 102 -11.87 12.29 -5.29
C GLU A 102 -13.19 11.60 -4.91
N LEU A 103 -13.15 10.65 -3.96
CA LEU A 103 -14.30 9.87 -3.49
C LEU A 103 -14.97 9.06 -4.61
N GLU A 104 -14.14 8.48 -5.48
CA GLU A 104 -14.56 7.68 -6.62
C GLU A 104 -14.09 6.23 -6.49
N ASN A 105 -14.91 5.32 -7.01
CA ASN A 105 -14.65 3.89 -7.00
C ASN A 105 -14.23 3.40 -8.38
N ILE A 106 -13.12 2.68 -8.44
CA ILE A 106 -12.67 1.96 -9.62
C ILE A 106 -12.84 0.47 -9.32
N ILE A 107 -13.66 -0.20 -10.12
CA ILE A 107 -13.95 -1.63 -10.01
C ILE A 107 -13.36 -2.33 -11.21
N ILE A 108 -12.38 -3.20 -10.99
CA ILE A 108 -11.66 -3.92 -12.06
C ILE A 108 -12.08 -5.39 -12.00
N PRO A 109 -12.87 -5.89 -12.96
CA PRO A 109 -13.22 -7.30 -13.04
C PRO A 109 -11.96 -8.18 -13.12
N HIS A 110 -11.92 -9.31 -12.41
CA HIS A 110 -10.74 -10.19 -12.43
C HIS A 110 -10.36 -10.66 -13.84
N LYS A 111 -11.35 -10.81 -14.73
CA LYS A 111 -11.15 -11.20 -16.13
C LYS A 111 -10.41 -10.16 -16.98
N GLU A 112 -10.38 -8.90 -16.54
CA GLU A 112 -9.70 -7.80 -17.24
C GLU A 112 -8.25 -7.65 -16.78
N ILE A 113 -7.88 -8.32 -15.68
CA ILE A 113 -6.53 -8.33 -15.15
C ILE A 113 -5.67 -9.25 -16.03
N THR A 114 -4.61 -8.69 -16.60
CA THR A 114 -3.66 -9.39 -17.46
C THR A 114 -2.35 -9.72 -16.73
N LEU A 115 -2.00 -8.91 -15.73
CA LEU A 115 -0.86 -9.11 -14.85
C LEU A 115 -1.22 -8.69 -13.42
N PHE A 116 -0.76 -9.47 -12.46
CA PHE A 116 -0.86 -9.14 -11.04
C PHE A 116 0.41 -9.61 -10.34
N GLU A 117 1.19 -8.67 -9.81
CA GLU A 117 2.47 -8.95 -9.12
C GLU A 117 2.43 -8.34 -7.72
N ILE A 118 2.92 -9.10 -6.75
CA ILE A 118 3.16 -8.62 -5.39
C ILE A 118 4.64 -8.84 -5.10
N SER A 119 5.31 -7.80 -4.63
CA SER A 119 6.73 -7.80 -4.30
C SER A 119 6.99 -6.98 -3.04
N GLY A 120 8.25 -6.88 -2.64
CA GLY A 120 8.67 -6.16 -1.46
C GLY A 120 9.31 -7.08 -0.42
N GLU A 121 10.14 -6.47 0.42
CA GLU A 121 10.84 -7.13 1.55
C GLU A 121 9.90 -7.40 2.73
N GLY A 122 8.69 -6.83 2.70
CA GLY A 122 7.76 -6.95 3.82
C GLY A 122 8.17 -6.04 4.98
N THR A 123 7.93 -6.49 6.21
CA THR A 123 8.34 -5.74 7.40
C THR A 123 9.83 -5.87 7.67
N VAL A 124 10.54 -4.75 7.53
CA VAL A 124 11.91 -4.60 7.98
C VAL A 124 11.95 -3.83 9.29
N THR A 125 12.61 -4.40 10.29
CA THR A 125 12.89 -3.74 11.56
C THR A 125 14.36 -3.32 11.58
N THR A 126 14.60 -2.02 11.58
CA THR A 126 15.94 -1.44 11.76
C THR A 126 16.06 -0.88 13.17
N ASN A 127 17.13 -1.18 13.89
CA ASN A 127 17.41 -0.60 15.21
C ASN A 127 18.75 0.15 15.19
N ALA A 128 19.14 0.76 16.31
CA ALA A 128 20.42 1.48 16.41
C ALA A 128 21.66 0.57 16.30
N GLY A 129 21.51 -0.75 16.24
CA GLY A 129 22.62 -1.69 16.09
C GLY A 129 23.61 -1.67 17.25
N ILE A 130 23.18 -1.25 18.45
CA ILE A 130 24.07 -1.15 19.61
C ILE A 130 24.34 -2.55 20.15
N VAL A 131 25.61 -2.92 20.23
CA VAL A 131 26.06 -4.14 20.88
C VAL A 131 26.53 -3.80 22.29
N GLY A 132 25.92 -4.46 23.29
CA GLY A 132 26.28 -4.27 24.69
C GLY A 132 27.58 -4.96 25.03
N GLY A 133 28.59 -4.20 25.45
CA GLY A 133 29.86 -4.71 25.95
C GLY A 133 30.19 -4.13 27.33
N GLY A 134 30.87 -4.92 28.17
CA GLY A 134 31.39 -4.50 29.47
C GLY A 134 32.48 -5.45 29.95
N PHE A 135 33.43 -4.95 30.75
CA PHE A 135 34.52 -5.78 31.29
C PHE A 135 33.99 -6.70 32.41
N GLY A 136 34.26 -8.01 32.30
CA GLY A 136 33.80 -9.03 33.26
C GLY A 136 32.36 -9.50 33.05
N VAL A 137 31.99 -10.62 33.69
CA VAL A 137 30.68 -11.29 33.52
C VAL A 137 29.51 -10.36 33.90
N GLU A 138 29.65 -9.63 35.01
CA GLU A 138 28.62 -8.70 35.47
C GLU A 138 28.51 -7.45 34.59
N GLY A 139 29.63 -6.95 34.06
CA GLY A 139 29.67 -5.81 33.14
C GLY A 139 29.05 -6.13 31.78
N PHE A 140 29.28 -7.35 31.28
CA PHE A 140 28.66 -7.83 30.05
C PHE A 140 27.13 -7.91 30.17
N ILE A 141 26.61 -8.48 31.26
CA ILE A 141 25.16 -8.60 31.49
C ILE A 141 24.49 -7.22 31.53
N LYS A 142 25.06 -6.27 32.27
CA LYS A 142 24.54 -4.89 32.34
C LYS A 142 24.61 -4.19 30.97
N GLY A 143 25.70 -4.37 30.24
CA GLY A 143 25.87 -3.83 28.89
C GLY A 143 24.84 -4.38 27.90
N ALA A 144 24.58 -5.69 27.95
CA ALA A 144 23.60 -6.35 27.09
C ALA A 144 22.17 -5.84 27.33
N VAL A 145 21.75 -5.70 28.59
CA VAL A 145 20.42 -5.19 28.95
C VAL A 145 20.21 -3.75 28.47
N VAL A 146 21.21 -2.89 28.64
CA VAL A 146 21.12 -1.49 28.18
C VAL A 146 21.04 -1.43 26.65
N ALA A 147 21.87 -2.21 25.95
CA ALA A 147 21.84 -2.29 24.50
C ALA A 147 20.49 -2.80 23.96
N GLU A 148 19.88 -3.77 24.63
CA GLU A 148 18.54 -4.26 24.29
C GLU A 148 17.48 -3.18 24.42
N ILE A 149 17.47 -2.43 25.53
CA ILE A 149 16.53 -1.32 25.75
C ILE A 149 16.69 -0.25 24.67
N VAL A 150 17.93 0.13 24.34
CA VAL A 150 18.18 1.15 23.31
C VAL A 150 17.80 0.65 21.93
N ASN A 151 18.14 -0.59 21.57
CA ASN A 151 17.75 -1.18 20.29
C ASN A 151 16.23 -1.29 20.16
N LYS A 152 15.53 -1.62 21.24
CA LYS A 152 14.06 -1.66 21.26
C LYS A 152 13.44 -0.26 21.15
N ALA A 153 14.01 0.74 21.83
CA ALA A 153 13.53 2.13 21.77
C ALA A 153 13.82 2.81 20.42
N THR A 154 14.84 2.35 19.71
CA THR A 154 15.26 2.88 18.39
C THR A 154 14.78 2.02 17.22
N ALA A 155 14.06 0.95 17.49
CA ALA A 155 13.49 0.09 16.46
C ALA A 155 12.49 0.89 15.62
N LYS A 156 12.80 1.05 14.33
CA LYS A 156 11.89 1.51 13.29
C LYS A 156 11.47 0.31 12.46
N THR A 157 10.17 0.07 12.47
CA THR A 157 9.54 -0.99 11.69
C THR A 157 8.85 -0.35 10.49
N SER A 158 9.22 -0.76 9.28
CA SER A 158 8.57 -0.32 8.04
C SER A 158 8.16 -1.55 7.25
N THR A 159 6.90 -1.61 6.83
CA THR A 159 6.41 -2.61 5.89
C THR A 159 6.48 -2.03 4.49
N ASN A 160 7.24 -2.67 3.61
CA ASN A 160 7.42 -2.25 2.22
C ASN A 160 6.90 -3.33 1.29
N THR A 161 5.62 -3.23 0.95
CA THR A 161 4.97 -4.13 -0.01
C THR A 161 4.54 -3.34 -1.23
N PHE A 162 4.81 -3.89 -2.42
CA PHE A 162 4.44 -3.29 -3.69
C PHE A 162 3.50 -4.21 -4.44
N MET A 163 2.45 -3.64 -5.01
CA MET A 163 1.50 -4.34 -5.86
C MET A 163 1.49 -3.69 -7.24
N ARG A 164 1.67 -4.49 -8.29
CA ARG A 164 1.51 -4.06 -9.68
C ARG A 164 0.33 -4.78 -10.28
N LEU A 165 -0.50 -4.01 -10.95
CA LEU A 165 -1.69 -4.47 -11.65
C LEU A 165 -1.62 -3.99 -13.10
N MET A 166 -1.91 -4.88 -14.04
CA MET A 166 -2.16 -4.50 -15.43
C MET A 166 -3.49 -5.03 -15.91
N THR A 167 -4.13 -4.25 -16.78
CA THR A 167 -5.30 -4.62 -17.57
C THR A 167 -4.98 -4.48 -19.05
N GLY A 168 -5.98 -4.60 -19.94
CA GLY A 168 -5.79 -4.38 -21.37
C GLY A 168 -5.39 -2.95 -21.75
N ASN A 169 -5.71 -1.96 -20.92
CA ASN A 169 -5.52 -0.53 -21.23
C ASN A 169 -4.91 0.28 -20.09
N SER A 170 -4.58 -0.33 -18.96
CA SER A 170 -4.03 0.37 -17.80
C SER A 170 -2.97 -0.45 -17.08
N GLU A 171 -2.00 0.25 -16.51
CA GLU A 171 -1.02 -0.26 -15.57
C GLU A 171 -1.03 0.61 -14.31
N MET A 172 -0.99 -0.02 -13.13
CA MET A 172 -1.05 0.66 -11.85
C MET A 172 -0.06 0.04 -10.86
N TYR A 173 0.63 0.90 -10.12
CA TYR A 173 1.54 0.53 -9.05
C TYR A 173 1.04 1.09 -7.73
N PHE A 174 1.12 0.26 -6.69
CA PHE A 174 0.71 0.63 -5.34
C PHE A 174 1.80 0.29 -4.34
N HIS A 175 2.06 1.21 -3.41
CA HIS A 175 2.81 0.94 -2.19
C HIS A 175 1.84 0.69 -1.04
N ILE A 176 2.11 -0.36 -0.27
CA ILE A 176 1.24 -0.86 0.80
C ILE A 176 2.12 -1.06 2.04
N SER A 177 1.81 -0.30 3.09
CA SER A 177 2.53 -0.33 4.36
C SER A 177 1.78 -1.06 5.48
N GLU A 178 0.57 -1.55 5.22
CA GLU A 178 -0.27 -2.19 6.23
C GLU A 178 -0.26 -3.72 6.16
N ARG A 179 0.29 -4.28 5.08
CA ARG A 179 0.20 -5.73 4.79
C ARG A 179 1.50 -6.26 4.23
N GLU A 180 1.86 -7.46 4.65
CA GLU A 180 2.98 -8.23 4.12
C GLU A 180 2.68 -8.79 2.71
N PRO A 181 3.71 -9.03 1.87
CA PRO A 181 3.52 -9.66 0.56
C PRO A 181 2.75 -10.97 0.64
N ALA A 182 3.06 -11.83 1.62
CA ALA A 182 2.38 -13.11 1.81
C ALA A 182 0.89 -12.95 2.16
N GLN A 183 0.53 -11.95 2.97
CA GLN A 183 -0.86 -11.67 3.31
C GLN A 183 -1.64 -11.21 2.09
N LEU A 184 -1.05 -10.33 1.27
CA LEU A 184 -1.66 -9.89 0.03
C LEU A 184 -1.80 -11.05 -0.97
N GLN A 185 -0.82 -11.95 -1.05
CA GLN A 185 -0.92 -13.14 -1.92
C GLN A 185 -2.10 -14.04 -1.53
N ILE A 186 -2.33 -14.23 -0.23
CA ILE A 186 -3.47 -14.99 0.27
C ILE A 186 -4.78 -14.28 -0.11
N LEU A 187 -4.88 -12.98 0.19
CA LEU A 187 -6.06 -12.16 -0.07
C LEU A 187 -6.43 -12.15 -1.56
N PHE A 188 -5.44 -12.07 -2.44
CA PHE A 188 -5.62 -12.02 -3.90
C PHE A 188 -5.42 -13.37 -4.60
N SER A 189 -5.40 -14.49 -3.85
CA SER A 189 -5.18 -15.85 -4.39
C SER A 189 -6.06 -16.19 -5.60
N LYS A 190 -7.32 -15.74 -5.60
CA LYS A 190 -8.26 -15.93 -6.73
C LYS A 190 -7.75 -15.32 -8.04
N ILE A 191 -7.13 -14.13 -7.99
CA ILE A 191 -6.58 -13.46 -9.18
C ILE A 191 -5.44 -14.31 -9.76
N PHE A 192 -4.54 -14.81 -8.91
CA PHE A 192 -3.45 -15.68 -9.35
C PHE A 192 -3.95 -16.98 -9.99
N VAL A 193 -4.98 -17.61 -9.41
CA VAL A 193 -5.59 -18.82 -9.98
C VAL A 193 -6.18 -18.54 -11.36
N LEU A 194 -6.93 -17.44 -11.51
CA LEU A 194 -7.54 -17.05 -12.77
C LEU A 194 -6.48 -16.76 -13.85
N LEU A 195 -5.45 -15.98 -13.51
CA LEU A 195 -4.35 -15.68 -14.43
C LEU A 195 -3.63 -16.93 -14.92
N ASN A 196 -3.39 -17.89 -14.02
CA ASN A 196 -2.75 -19.16 -14.36
C ASN A 196 -3.67 -20.04 -15.23
N ALA A 197 -4.97 -20.07 -14.96
CA ALA A 197 -5.94 -20.78 -15.78
C ALA A 197 -5.98 -20.22 -17.21
N SER A 198 -6.01 -18.89 -17.37
CA SER A 198 -5.98 -18.24 -18.69
C SER A 198 -4.69 -18.52 -19.48
N LYS A 199 -3.53 -18.59 -18.80
CA LYS A 199 -2.27 -18.99 -19.44
C LYS A 199 -2.33 -20.42 -19.98
N ASN A 200 -2.91 -21.33 -19.20
CA ASN A 200 -3.02 -22.74 -19.58
C ASN A 200 -4.04 -22.99 -20.71
N ILE A 201 -5.10 -22.17 -20.81
CA ILE A 201 -6.08 -22.27 -21.89
C ILE A 201 -5.45 -21.92 -23.25
N GLY A 202 -4.55 -20.92 -23.30
CA GLY A 202 -3.84 -20.51 -24.52
C GLY A 202 -2.87 -21.56 -25.09
N VAL A 203 -2.37 -22.48 -24.26
CA VAL A 203 -1.44 -23.56 -24.66
C VAL A 203 -2.14 -24.65 -25.48
N THR A 204 -3.45 -24.81 -25.37
CA THR A 204 -4.14 -25.99 -25.96
C THR A 204 -4.44 -25.90 -27.45
N SER A 205 -4.45 -24.70 -28.05
CA SER A 205 -4.85 -24.53 -29.47
C SER A 205 -3.68 -24.15 -30.39
N SER A 206 -2.70 -23.38 -29.89
CA SER A 206 -1.52 -22.98 -30.67
C SER A 206 -0.39 -24.00 -30.57
N ASP A 207 -0.11 -24.56 -29.38
CA ASP A 207 0.97 -25.54 -29.23
C ASP A 207 0.59 -26.92 -29.78
N LYS A 208 -0.69 -27.25 -29.91
CA LYS A 208 -1.09 -28.46 -30.64
C LYS A 208 -0.78 -28.36 -32.14
N ALA A 209 -0.98 -27.20 -32.74
CA ALA A 209 -0.62 -26.95 -34.15
C ALA A 209 0.90 -26.87 -34.36
N LYS A 210 1.64 -26.29 -33.40
CA LYS A 210 3.11 -26.27 -33.40
C LYS A 210 3.71 -27.66 -33.16
N SER A 211 3.13 -28.45 -32.24
CA SER A 211 3.48 -29.84 -31.94
C SER A 211 3.29 -30.76 -33.13
N ILE A 212 2.17 -30.64 -33.86
CA ILE A 212 1.93 -31.42 -35.08
C ILE A 212 2.96 -31.08 -36.16
N GLY A 213 3.30 -29.80 -36.32
CA GLY A 213 4.35 -29.36 -37.25
C GLY A 213 5.73 -29.94 -36.90
N ASP A 214 6.12 -29.84 -35.62
CA ASP A 214 7.40 -30.37 -35.13
C ASP A 214 7.47 -31.91 -35.20
N GLU A 215 6.36 -32.60 -34.94
CA GLU A 215 6.23 -34.05 -35.09
C GLU A 215 6.31 -34.49 -36.55
N LEU A 216 5.70 -33.76 -37.49
CA LEU A 216 5.82 -34.02 -38.93
C LEU A 216 7.26 -33.83 -39.43
N ILE A 217 7.97 -32.81 -38.93
CA ILE A 217 9.39 -32.56 -39.25
C ILE A 217 10.25 -33.72 -38.74
N LYS A 218 10.00 -34.19 -37.51
CA LYS A 218 10.73 -35.32 -36.91
C LYS A 218 10.44 -36.63 -37.65
N LEU A 219 9.19 -36.88 -38.01
CA LEU A 219 8.77 -38.05 -38.79
C LEU A 219 9.44 -38.07 -40.17
N HIS A 220 9.51 -36.91 -40.84
CA HIS A 220 10.18 -36.77 -42.13
C HIS A 220 11.70 -36.94 -42.03
N SER A 221 12.33 -36.50 -40.92
CA SER A 221 13.75 -36.78 -40.65
C SER A 221 13.99 -38.28 -40.54
N LEU A 222 13.19 -39.00 -39.74
CA LEU A 222 13.36 -40.44 -39.52
C LEU A 222 13.16 -41.25 -40.81
N PHE A 223 12.27 -40.81 -41.71
CA PHE A 223 12.13 -41.40 -43.04
C PHE A 223 13.37 -41.13 -43.90
N LYS A 224 13.87 -39.89 -43.94
CA LYS A 224 15.10 -39.53 -44.68
C LYS A 224 16.34 -40.28 -44.18
N ASP A 225 16.41 -40.51 -42.88
CA ASP A 225 17.50 -41.21 -42.22
C ASP A 225 17.39 -42.75 -42.41
N GLY A 226 16.37 -43.23 -43.13
CA GLY A 226 16.15 -44.64 -43.43
C GLY A 226 15.70 -45.48 -42.21
N VAL A 227 15.32 -44.82 -41.12
CA VAL A 227 14.83 -45.47 -39.89
C VAL A 227 13.40 -45.98 -40.07
N LEU A 228 12.61 -45.32 -40.92
CA LEU A 228 11.24 -45.70 -41.25
C LEU A 228 11.14 -46.12 -42.71
N THR A 229 10.33 -47.12 -42.99
CA THR A 229 9.90 -47.45 -44.35
C THR A 229 8.81 -46.48 -44.83
N GLU A 230 8.61 -46.39 -46.15
CA GLU A 230 7.57 -45.53 -46.76
C GLU A 230 6.16 -45.84 -46.22
N ALA A 231 5.87 -47.13 -45.98
CA ALA A 231 4.58 -47.57 -45.45
C ALA A 231 4.38 -47.12 -43.99
N GLU A 232 5.42 -47.18 -43.16
CA GLU A 232 5.37 -46.74 -41.76
C GLU A 232 5.29 -45.21 -41.65
N PHE A 233 5.97 -44.49 -42.53
CA PHE A 233 5.89 -43.05 -42.63
C PHE A 233 4.47 -42.57 -42.98
N GLU A 234 3.84 -43.13 -44.02
CA GLU A 234 2.49 -42.75 -44.42
C GLU A 234 1.42 -43.17 -43.38
N GLN A 235 1.59 -44.32 -42.71
CA GLN A 235 0.72 -44.73 -41.60
C GLN A 235 0.81 -43.76 -40.42
N ALA A 236 2.03 -43.38 -40.01
CA ALA A 236 2.25 -42.47 -38.90
C ALA A 236 1.76 -41.05 -39.21
N LYS A 237 1.99 -40.56 -40.43
CA LYS A 237 1.46 -39.28 -40.93
C LYS A 237 -0.07 -39.25 -40.92
N LYS A 238 -0.73 -40.34 -41.31
CA LYS A 238 -2.20 -40.44 -41.27
C LYS A 238 -2.75 -40.39 -39.84
N ASN A 239 -2.08 -41.04 -38.89
CA ASN A 239 -2.46 -41.00 -37.47
C ASN A 239 -2.23 -39.63 -36.82
N LEU A 240 -1.30 -38.83 -37.35
CA LEU A 240 -0.94 -37.51 -36.83
C LEU A 240 -1.90 -36.40 -37.31
N ILE A 241 -2.57 -36.62 -38.45
CA ILE A 241 -3.44 -35.65 -39.12
C ILE A 241 -4.94 -36.00 -38.93
N SER A 242 -5.28 -37.20 -38.45
CA SER A 242 -6.67 -37.62 -38.13
C SER A 242 -7.11 -37.18 -36.74
#